data_AF-A0A6S6TRE6-F1
#
_entry.id   AF-A0A6S6TRE6-F1
#
_cell.length_a   1.000
_cell.length_b   1.000
_cell.length_c   1.000
_cell.angle_alpha   90.00
_cell.angle_beta   90.00
_cell.angle_gamma   90.00
#
_symmetry.space_group_name_H-M   'P 1'
#
loop_
_entity.id
_entity.type
_entity.pdbx_description
1 polymer ?
#
loop_
_entity_poly.entity_id
_entity_poly.type
_entity_poly.pdbx_seq_one_letter_code
_entity_poly.pdbx_strand_id
1 'polypeptide(L)'
;MKNLTTLSLITIAILGLNGCGEDATKSTNNEVNETKEIASNLIEESASNNIENKAKLETTVSASIETSMDILTENQMNEEDAKEQSIASVASALSDLKLDELLSHVTIECGEEQSCIDEAYTSLSTPLTLEKEEAYALAQEFRGETKGLVNDKLVQSFSCEANEVRTVQHYGIEDLFNTNNGAETANPSSSILNTAWISNYPYPVTGYDETSNDRIFADSISNLPSNITKGMFYIGFKSNGSSLQANDTFKIGDYANANKFNTRLDSFDSTWTNVQVNNSNPTTDIYYNDFSNIHLTTGNLLTLANSNNGFDVVVEDDTAVDFITVATCSEPEPVQEIEAVLNKFECNEKEGKLFQVRGGTVDAFDPSSDQVTVVSSNFLGRANPYAITEYDATSYDRHILDTLALPTGTITKAEFSIGYKALNSSLVANDTVYIGKYGSEHAGGRYILHPSTSTPNATEPLWLASSISNGETVRTVNLANISTSTGTNMLNWIQGKSEFEVRVEDDTSVDFTQLNLCVVEKE
;
A
#
# COMPACT_ATOMS: atom_id res chain seq x y z
N MET A 1 13.25 -22.05 35.20
CA MET A 1 13.80 -22.20 33.84
C MET A 1 12.72 -22.04 32.77
N LYS A 2 11.53 -22.69 32.86
CA LYS A 2 10.41 -22.43 31.94
C LYS A 2 10.13 -20.93 31.69
N ASN A 3 9.97 -20.11 32.73
CA ASN A 3 9.66 -18.67 32.54
C ASN A 3 10.70 -17.87 31.75
N LEU A 4 12.00 -18.12 31.89
CA LEU A 4 13.01 -17.30 31.22
C LEU A 4 13.12 -17.66 29.72
N THR A 5 13.09 -18.96 29.42
CA THR A 5 13.13 -19.47 28.04
C THR A 5 11.84 -19.15 27.29
N THR A 6 10.68 -19.22 27.96
CA THR A 6 9.39 -18.85 27.39
C THR A 6 9.29 -17.33 27.18
N LEU A 7 9.77 -16.48 28.11
CA LEU A 7 9.80 -15.02 27.89
C LEU A 7 10.70 -14.67 26.70
N SER A 8 11.92 -15.23 26.62
CA SER A 8 12.83 -14.98 25.50
C SER A 8 12.27 -15.49 24.16
N LEU A 9 11.59 -16.64 24.13
CA LEU A 9 10.95 -17.15 22.91
C LEU A 9 9.71 -16.34 22.52
N ILE A 10 8.93 -15.81 23.48
CA ILE A 10 7.80 -14.91 23.21
C ILE A 10 8.31 -13.57 22.67
N THR A 11 9.22 -12.90 23.39
CA THR A 11 9.80 -11.61 23.00
C THR A 11 10.46 -11.68 21.61
N ILE A 12 11.08 -12.81 21.25
CA ILE A 12 11.80 -12.92 19.99
C ILE A 12 10.97 -13.56 18.86
N ALA A 13 9.97 -14.40 19.15
CA ALA A 13 8.96 -14.78 18.13
C ALA A 13 8.21 -13.54 17.62
N ILE A 14 8.01 -12.58 18.52
CA ILE A 14 7.44 -11.27 18.24
C ILE A 14 8.39 -10.37 17.44
N LEU A 15 9.66 -10.19 17.87
CA LEU A 15 10.65 -9.40 17.14
C LEU A 15 10.96 -10.01 15.77
N GLY A 16 10.88 -11.34 15.67
CA GLY A 16 10.90 -12.10 14.44
C GLY A 16 9.81 -11.61 13.50
N LEU A 17 8.53 -11.65 13.89
CA LEU A 17 7.40 -11.26 13.05
C LEU A 17 7.47 -9.84 12.48
N ASN A 18 8.11 -8.89 13.17
CA ASN A 18 8.12 -7.47 12.79
C ASN A 18 9.46 -6.95 12.22
N GLY A 19 10.40 -7.82 11.86
CA GLY A 19 11.41 -7.49 10.85
C GLY A 19 12.63 -6.63 11.26
N CYS A 20 12.91 -6.33 12.54
CA CYS A 20 14.10 -5.51 12.88
C CYS A 20 14.99 -6.10 14.00
N GLY A 21 16.23 -6.44 13.65
CA GLY A 21 17.35 -6.68 14.56
C GLY A 21 18.66 -6.48 13.80
N GLU A 22 19.57 -5.65 14.33
CA GLU A 22 20.87 -5.35 13.72
C GLU A 22 21.77 -6.59 13.60
N ASP A 23 22.66 -6.56 12.59
CA ASP A 23 23.62 -7.61 12.25
C ASP A 23 24.47 -8.07 13.44
N ALA A 24 24.13 -9.24 13.99
CA ALA A 24 25.03 -9.97 14.87
C ALA A 24 26.16 -10.60 14.04
N THR A 25 27.38 -10.13 14.30
CA THR A 25 28.65 -10.54 13.71
C THR A 25 28.81 -12.05 13.45
N LYS A 26 29.32 -12.36 12.26
CA LYS A 26 29.80 -13.69 11.80
C LYS A 26 30.63 -14.41 12.87
N SER A 27 30.11 -15.53 13.36
CA SER A 27 30.91 -16.62 13.93
C SER A 27 30.75 -17.86 13.05
N THR A 28 31.86 -18.45 12.61
CA THR A 28 31.91 -19.67 11.81
C THR A 28 32.07 -20.89 12.72
N ASN A 29 31.21 -21.93 12.59
CA ASN A 29 31.55 -23.36 12.76
C ASN A 29 30.35 -24.29 12.48
N ASN A 30 30.66 -25.55 12.11
CA ASN A 30 29.72 -26.60 11.67
C ASN A 30 28.56 -26.91 12.66
N GLU A 31 28.71 -26.64 13.96
CA GLU A 31 27.64 -26.85 14.95
C GLU A 31 26.45 -25.90 14.74
N VAL A 32 26.71 -24.67 14.30
CA VAL A 32 25.67 -23.67 14.00
C VAL A 32 24.73 -24.13 12.87
N ASN A 33 25.21 -24.98 11.97
CA ASN A 33 24.37 -25.51 10.89
C ASN A 33 23.40 -26.59 11.40
N GLU A 34 23.80 -27.39 12.39
CA GLU A 34 22.97 -28.47 12.94
C GLU A 34 21.86 -27.92 13.84
N THR A 35 22.17 -26.96 14.73
CA THR A 35 21.17 -26.25 15.54
C THR A 35 20.22 -25.41 14.69
N LYS A 36 20.65 -24.94 13.51
CA LYS A 36 19.81 -24.24 12.54
C LYS A 36 18.84 -25.15 11.79
N GLU A 37 19.28 -26.34 11.41
CA GLU A 37 18.40 -27.35 10.80
C GLU A 37 17.34 -27.84 11.79
N ILE A 38 17.74 -28.09 13.05
CA ILE A 38 16.82 -28.49 14.13
C ILE A 38 15.79 -27.37 14.41
N ALA A 39 16.23 -26.12 14.46
CA ALA A 39 15.34 -24.96 14.65
C ALA A 39 14.30 -24.84 13.53
N SER A 40 14.71 -25.02 12.27
CA SER A 40 13.81 -24.98 11.11
C SER A 40 12.70 -26.05 11.22
N ASN A 41 13.08 -27.28 11.58
CA ASN A 41 12.13 -28.39 11.73
C ASN A 41 11.12 -28.14 12.87
N LEU A 42 11.59 -27.62 14.01
CA LEU A 42 10.71 -27.29 15.14
C LEU A 42 9.68 -26.20 14.80
N ILE A 43 10.08 -25.20 14.02
CA ILE A 43 9.19 -24.11 13.57
C ILE A 43 8.13 -24.64 12.59
N GLU A 44 8.52 -25.52 11.66
CA GLU A 44 7.61 -26.16 10.71
C GLU A 44 6.59 -27.09 11.38
N GLU A 45 6.99 -27.80 12.44
CA GLU A 45 6.07 -28.65 13.22
C GLU A 45 5.09 -27.87 14.10
N SER A 46 5.47 -26.66 14.54
CA SER A 46 4.71 -25.88 15.54
C SER A 46 3.82 -24.78 14.94
N ALA A 47 4.15 -24.25 13.75
CA ALA A 47 3.43 -23.12 13.15
C ALA A 47 2.78 -23.46 11.80
N SER A 48 1.52 -23.04 11.61
CA SER A 48 0.80 -23.18 10.34
C SER A 48 1.38 -22.24 9.27
N ASN A 49 2.37 -22.73 8.52
CA ASN A 49 2.85 -22.36 7.18
C ASN A 49 2.92 -20.89 6.68
N ASN A 50 2.75 -19.85 7.48
CA ASN A 50 3.00 -18.45 7.04
C ASN A 50 3.57 -17.60 8.19
N ILE A 51 4.88 -17.72 8.44
CA ILE A 51 5.63 -16.79 9.29
C ILE A 51 6.47 -15.91 8.37
N GLU A 52 6.12 -14.63 8.29
CA GLU A 52 6.71 -13.63 7.39
C GLU A 52 8.22 -13.40 7.60
N ASN A 53 8.76 -13.87 8.74
CA ASN A 53 10.16 -13.73 9.14
C ASN A 53 10.81 -15.02 9.66
N LYS A 54 10.50 -16.16 9.00
CA LYS A 54 10.97 -17.50 9.38
C LYS A 54 12.49 -17.60 9.62
N ALA A 55 13.33 -16.93 8.82
CA ALA A 55 14.79 -17.00 8.94
C ALA A 55 15.35 -16.40 10.24
N LYS A 56 14.74 -15.32 10.74
CA LYS A 56 15.12 -14.70 12.03
C LYS A 56 14.64 -15.53 13.20
N LEU A 57 13.44 -16.11 13.09
CA LEU A 57 12.93 -17.06 14.07
C LEU A 57 13.82 -18.31 14.17
N GLU A 58 14.30 -18.84 13.04
CA GLU A 58 15.25 -19.96 13.01
C GLU A 58 16.54 -19.64 13.75
N THR A 59 17.20 -18.52 13.41
CA THR A 59 18.43 -18.08 14.08
C THR A 59 18.24 -17.93 15.60
N THR A 60 17.08 -17.44 16.01
CA THR A 60 16.74 -17.26 17.42
C THR A 60 16.50 -18.58 18.15
N VAL A 61 15.72 -19.47 17.54
CA VAL A 61 15.45 -20.80 18.10
C VAL A 61 16.76 -21.56 18.24
N SER A 62 17.67 -21.45 17.26
CA SER A 62 19.03 -22.00 17.35
C SER A 62 19.82 -21.39 18.51
N ALA A 63 19.87 -20.05 18.63
CA ALA A 63 20.57 -19.39 19.73
C ALA A 63 20.00 -19.74 21.11
N SER A 64 18.68 -19.98 21.19
CA SER A 64 18.00 -20.40 22.42
C SER A 64 18.32 -21.85 22.79
N ILE A 65 18.41 -22.74 21.79
CA ILE A 65 18.89 -24.13 21.98
C ILE A 65 20.33 -24.12 22.46
N GLU A 66 21.21 -23.33 21.83
CA GLU A 66 22.63 -23.21 22.20
C GLU A 66 22.80 -22.65 23.63
N THR A 67 22.10 -21.56 23.95
CA THR A 67 22.15 -20.96 25.31
C THR A 67 21.64 -21.93 26.38
N SER A 68 20.55 -22.64 26.10
CA SER A 68 20.03 -23.66 27.02
C SER A 68 21.00 -24.83 27.18
N MET A 69 21.65 -25.25 26.09
CA MET A 69 22.64 -26.32 26.08
C MET A 69 23.87 -25.94 26.91
N ASP A 70 24.36 -24.71 26.77
CA ASP A 70 25.47 -24.17 27.57
C ASP A 70 25.13 -24.16 29.06
N ILE A 71 23.95 -23.65 29.44
CA ILE A 71 23.48 -23.62 30.84
C ILE A 71 23.38 -25.03 31.42
N LEU A 72 22.85 -25.99 30.68
CA LEU A 72 22.71 -27.37 31.14
C LEU A 72 24.08 -28.05 31.27
N THR A 73 24.99 -27.77 30.35
CA THR A 73 26.37 -28.28 30.38
C THR A 73 27.16 -27.69 31.55
N GLU A 74 27.01 -26.40 31.84
CA GLU A 74 27.56 -25.75 33.05
C GLU A 74 27.04 -26.38 34.34
N ASN A 75 25.79 -26.88 34.32
CA ASN A 75 25.19 -27.66 35.40
C ASN A 75 25.57 -29.14 35.41
N GLN A 76 26.68 -29.51 34.75
CA GLN A 76 27.26 -30.86 34.68
C GLN A 76 26.39 -31.89 33.95
N MET A 77 25.42 -31.46 33.14
CA MET A 77 24.78 -32.35 32.17
C MET A 77 25.79 -32.65 31.05
N ASN A 78 25.82 -33.89 30.55
CA ASN A 78 26.65 -34.16 29.38
C ASN A 78 26.02 -33.48 28.16
N GLU A 79 26.87 -33.17 27.18
CA GLU A 79 26.51 -32.35 26.01
C GLU A 79 25.36 -32.95 25.19
N GLU A 80 25.29 -34.28 25.06
CA GLU A 80 24.24 -34.98 24.32
C GLU A 80 22.88 -34.87 25.03
N ASP A 81 22.84 -35.13 26.34
CA ASP A 81 21.64 -34.97 27.16
C ASP A 81 21.22 -33.49 27.26
N ALA A 82 22.18 -32.57 27.33
CA ALA A 82 21.94 -31.12 27.36
C ALA A 82 21.31 -30.63 26.06
N LYS A 83 21.77 -31.14 24.92
CA LYS A 83 21.21 -30.85 23.60
C LYS A 83 19.79 -31.37 23.47
N GLU A 84 19.54 -32.64 23.81
CA GLU A 84 18.20 -33.24 23.74
C GLU A 84 17.20 -32.50 24.67
N GLN A 85 17.60 -32.21 25.90
CA GLN A 85 16.77 -31.50 26.87
C GLN A 85 16.49 -30.04 26.45
N SER A 86 17.46 -29.37 25.80
CA SER A 86 17.29 -28.01 25.27
C SER A 86 16.31 -27.97 24.11
N ILE A 87 16.45 -28.91 23.16
CA ILE A 87 15.53 -29.07 22.02
C ILE A 87 14.11 -29.32 22.53
N ALA A 88 13.92 -30.26 23.47
CA ALA A 88 12.60 -30.58 24.02
C ALA A 88 11.96 -29.39 24.77
N SER A 89 12.78 -28.60 25.46
CA SER A 89 12.29 -27.42 26.20
C SER A 89 11.85 -26.30 25.26
N VAL A 90 12.63 -26.04 24.19
CA VAL A 90 12.30 -25.04 23.17
C VAL A 90 11.10 -25.49 22.32
N ALA A 91 11.02 -26.77 21.94
CA ALA A 91 9.88 -27.35 21.23
C ALA A 91 8.56 -27.22 22.02
N SER A 92 8.59 -27.54 23.32
CA SER A 92 7.43 -27.38 24.20
C SER A 92 7.00 -25.92 24.34
N ALA A 93 7.94 -24.99 24.39
CA ALA A 93 7.64 -23.56 24.47
C ALA A 93 7.06 -23.01 23.16
N LEU A 94 7.52 -23.51 22.00
CA LEU A 94 6.97 -23.17 20.69
C LEU A 94 5.56 -23.74 20.48
N SER A 95 5.30 -24.97 20.91
CA SER A 95 3.97 -25.59 20.78
C SER A 95 2.90 -24.92 21.65
N ASP A 96 3.30 -24.31 22.76
CA ASP A 96 2.41 -23.57 23.66
C ASP A 96 2.13 -22.14 23.15
N LEU A 97 2.84 -21.67 22.13
CA LEU A 97 2.80 -20.30 21.62
C LEU A 97 1.65 -20.12 20.61
N LYS A 98 0.46 -19.77 21.10
CA LYS A 98 -0.66 -19.33 20.27
C LYS A 98 -0.54 -17.85 19.93
N LEU A 99 -0.17 -17.54 18.70
CA LEU A 99 0.05 -16.19 18.19
C LEU A 99 -1.19 -15.28 18.28
N ASP A 100 -2.39 -15.85 18.24
CA ASP A 100 -3.67 -15.17 18.41
C ASP A 100 -4.02 -14.84 19.88
N GLU A 101 -3.30 -15.42 20.84
CA GLU A 101 -3.46 -15.17 22.27
C GLU A 101 -2.28 -14.39 22.89
N LEU A 102 -1.40 -13.84 22.05
CA LEU A 102 -0.13 -13.21 22.42
C LEU A 102 -0.27 -12.13 23.52
N LEU A 103 -1.30 -11.29 23.45
CA LEU A 103 -1.57 -10.23 24.41
C LEU A 103 -1.90 -10.79 25.82
N SER A 104 -2.63 -11.90 25.86
CA SER A 104 -2.95 -12.60 27.10
C SER A 104 -1.72 -13.26 27.71
N HIS A 105 -0.79 -13.75 26.88
CA HIS A 105 0.43 -14.40 27.34
C HIS A 105 1.44 -13.40 27.91
N VAL A 106 1.59 -12.23 27.29
CA VAL A 106 2.38 -11.11 27.87
C VAL A 106 1.82 -10.72 29.23
N THR A 107 0.49 -10.63 29.37
CA THR A 107 -0.16 -10.27 30.64
C THR A 107 -0.04 -11.38 31.70
N ILE A 108 -0.13 -12.65 31.30
CA ILE A 108 0.04 -13.80 32.22
C ILE A 108 1.48 -13.90 32.69
N GLU A 109 2.45 -13.67 31.81
CA GLU A 109 3.87 -13.91 32.08
C GLU A 109 4.53 -12.72 32.81
N CYS A 110 4.16 -11.49 32.47
CA CYS A 110 4.58 -10.29 33.22
C CYS A 110 3.74 -10.02 34.48
N GLY A 111 2.60 -10.71 34.66
CA GLY A 111 1.68 -10.46 35.77
C GLY A 111 1.16 -9.01 35.78
N GLU A 112 1.22 -8.34 36.94
CA GLU A 112 0.86 -6.92 37.08
C GLU A 112 2.06 -5.96 36.94
N GLU A 113 3.24 -6.47 36.55
CA GLU A 113 4.47 -5.68 36.52
C GLU A 113 4.52 -4.81 35.24
N GLN A 114 4.03 -3.57 35.36
CA GLN A 114 3.87 -2.66 34.24
C GLN A 114 5.15 -2.42 33.43
N SER A 115 6.33 -2.40 34.06
CA SER A 115 7.60 -2.24 33.33
C SER A 115 7.92 -3.42 32.42
N CYS A 116 7.59 -4.65 32.82
CA CYS A 116 7.75 -5.85 31.99
C CYS A 116 6.77 -5.82 30.81
N ILE A 117 5.53 -5.39 31.08
CA ILE A 117 4.49 -5.22 30.07
C ILE A 117 4.92 -4.15 29.05
N ASP A 118 5.39 -2.98 29.52
CA ASP A 118 5.81 -1.87 28.68
C ASP A 118 7.06 -2.23 27.85
N GLU A 119 8.02 -2.96 28.42
CA GLU A 119 9.21 -3.45 27.72
C GLU A 119 8.85 -4.50 26.65
N ALA A 120 7.92 -5.41 26.97
CA ALA A 120 7.35 -6.34 25.99
C ALA A 120 6.62 -5.60 24.87
N TYR A 121 5.79 -4.58 25.17
CA TYR A 121 5.12 -3.75 24.16
C TYR A 121 6.07 -2.91 23.32
N THR A 122 7.12 -2.37 23.93
CA THR A 122 8.15 -1.61 23.22
C THR A 122 8.94 -2.51 22.26
N SER A 123 9.17 -3.78 22.65
CA SER A 123 9.77 -4.80 21.77
C SER A 123 8.81 -5.34 20.70
N LEU A 124 7.49 -5.19 20.91
CA LEU A 124 6.42 -5.54 19.97
C LEU A 124 6.26 -4.48 18.87
N SER A 125 6.43 -3.21 19.22
CA SER A 125 6.30 -2.10 18.29
C SER A 125 7.59 -1.91 17.50
N THR A 126 7.59 -2.25 16.22
CA THR A 126 8.56 -1.63 15.29
C THR A 126 8.34 -0.12 15.36
N PRO A 127 9.39 0.70 15.49
CA PRO A 127 9.23 2.14 15.34
C PRO A 127 8.75 2.40 13.91
N LEU A 128 7.45 2.60 13.75
CA LEU A 128 6.89 3.08 12.51
C LEU A 128 7.39 4.52 12.38
N THR A 129 8.36 4.72 11.48
CA THR A 129 8.81 6.07 11.18
C THR A 129 7.78 6.68 10.24
N LEU A 130 6.81 7.34 10.85
CA LEU A 130 5.80 8.12 10.14
C LEU A 130 6.27 9.57 10.05
N GLU A 131 5.97 10.21 8.93
CA GLU A 131 5.99 11.67 8.91
C GLU A 131 4.91 12.22 9.86
N LYS A 132 5.11 13.44 10.35
CA LYS A 132 4.28 14.03 11.42
C LYS A 132 2.81 14.13 10.99
N GLU A 133 2.58 14.43 9.73
CA GLU A 133 1.30 14.54 9.06
C GLU A 133 0.61 13.17 8.88
N GLU A 134 1.39 12.12 8.57
CA GLU A 134 0.89 10.73 8.48
C GLU A 134 0.47 10.19 9.84
N ALA A 135 1.27 10.47 10.88
CA ALA A 135 0.94 10.13 12.26
C ALA A 135 -0.34 10.85 12.71
N TYR A 136 -0.53 12.10 12.30
CA TYR A 136 -1.76 12.85 12.56
C TYR A 136 -2.98 12.23 11.87
N ALA A 137 -2.85 11.87 10.59
CA ALA A 137 -3.92 11.24 9.82
C ALA A 137 -4.38 9.92 10.46
N LEU A 138 -3.44 9.05 10.84
CA LEU A 138 -3.73 7.81 11.56
C LEU A 138 -4.38 8.09 12.93
N ALA A 139 -3.88 9.08 13.67
CA ALA A 139 -4.46 9.44 14.96
C ALA A 139 -5.92 9.93 14.82
N GLN A 140 -6.24 10.69 13.77
CA GLN A 140 -7.62 11.10 13.47
C GLN A 140 -8.55 9.89 13.29
N GLU A 141 -8.10 8.85 12.56
CA GLU A 141 -8.86 7.62 12.34
C GLU A 141 -9.12 6.87 13.67
N PHE A 142 -8.13 6.81 14.57
CA PHE A 142 -8.25 6.11 15.84
C PHE A 142 -9.03 6.87 16.94
N ARG A 143 -9.08 8.21 16.91
CA ARG A 143 -9.73 9.01 17.99
C ARG A 143 -11.23 8.76 18.11
N GLY A 144 -11.88 8.27 17.05
CA GLY A 144 -13.32 7.99 17.02
C GLY A 144 -14.20 9.23 17.26
N GLU A 145 -15.53 9.07 17.17
CA GLU A 145 -16.48 10.19 17.17
C GLU A 145 -16.51 11.00 18.49
N THR A 146 -16.16 10.40 19.62
CA THR A 146 -16.32 11.02 20.96
C THR A 146 -15.10 11.79 21.45
N LYS A 147 -13.92 11.54 20.89
CA LYS A 147 -12.65 12.21 21.25
C LYS A 147 -11.97 12.94 20.09
N GLY A 148 -12.57 12.92 18.89
CA GLY A 148 -12.07 13.67 17.75
C GLY A 148 -12.02 15.18 18.02
N LEU A 149 -11.00 15.82 17.46
CA LEU A 149 -10.85 17.26 17.41
C LEU A 149 -11.96 17.91 16.57
N VAL A 150 -11.98 19.24 16.48
CA VAL A 150 -13.06 19.93 15.76
C VAL A 150 -12.94 19.67 14.26
N ASN A 151 -11.73 19.69 13.70
CA ASN A 151 -11.51 19.34 12.29
C ASN A 151 -11.90 17.88 12.02
N ASP A 152 -11.55 16.95 12.91
CA ASP A 152 -11.89 15.52 12.76
C ASP A 152 -13.40 15.33 12.52
N LYS A 153 -14.24 16.03 13.30
CA LYS A 153 -15.70 15.96 13.18
C LYS A 153 -16.21 16.61 11.90
N LEU A 154 -15.61 17.73 11.49
CA LEU A 154 -15.95 18.41 10.25
C LEU A 154 -15.63 17.51 9.05
N VAL A 155 -14.42 16.94 9.01
CA VAL A 155 -13.97 16.02 7.98
C VAL A 155 -14.83 14.76 7.96
N GLN A 156 -15.18 14.16 9.10
CA GLN A 156 -16.10 13.02 9.18
C GLN A 156 -17.49 13.31 8.60
N SER A 157 -17.96 14.55 8.69
CA SER A 157 -19.25 14.96 8.09
C SER A 157 -19.19 15.07 6.56
N PHE A 158 -17.99 15.11 5.97
CA PHE A 158 -17.80 15.06 4.52
C PHE A 158 -17.95 13.63 4.00
N SER A 159 -19.09 13.36 3.38
CA SER A 159 -19.41 12.09 2.73
C SER A 159 -19.31 12.15 1.21
N CYS A 160 -18.97 11.00 0.63
CA CYS A 160 -18.96 10.74 -0.80
C CYS A 160 -20.15 9.84 -1.20
N GLU A 161 -20.46 9.79 -2.50
CA GLU A 161 -21.43 8.84 -3.04
C GLU A 161 -20.89 7.40 -2.94
N ALA A 162 -21.79 6.41 -3.03
CA ALA A 162 -21.45 5.01 -2.74
C ALA A 162 -20.38 4.39 -3.66
N ASN A 163 -20.11 5.00 -4.82
CA ASN A 163 -19.17 4.55 -5.83
C ASN A 163 -17.95 5.48 -5.98
N GLU A 164 -17.74 6.40 -5.03
CA GLU A 164 -16.62 7.33 -5.03
C GLU A 164 -15.58 6.94 -3.96
N VAL A 165 -14.32 7.30 -4.22
CA VAL A 165 -13.23 7.14 -3.27
C VAL A 165 -13.08 8.43 -2.47
N ARG A 166 -13.12 8.31 -1.14
CA ARG A 166 -12.88 9.43 -0.21
C ARG A 166 -11.40 9.49 0.14
N THR A 167 -10.76 10.62 -0.17
CA THR A 167 -9.36 10.89 0.19
C THR A 167 -9.28 12.12 1.07
N VAL A 168 -8.54 12.04 2.17
CA VAL A 168 -8.29 13.15 3.09
C VAL A 168 -6.78 13.37 3.20
N GLN A 169 -6.34 14.61 2.98
CA GLN A 169 -4.95 15.03 3.10
C GLN A 169 -4.83 16.11 4.16
N HIS A 170 -3.83 15.99 5.02
CA HIS A 170 -3.55 16.93 6.10
C HIS A 170 -2.19 17.59 5.88
N TYR A 171 -2.11 18.86 6.21
CA TYR A 171 -0.90 19.65 6.22
C TYR A 171 -0.87 20.44 7.53
N GLY A 172 0.21 20.31 8.30
CA GLY A 172 0.24 20.77 9.70
C GLY A 172 -0.70 19.97 10.62
N ILE A 173 -0.76 20.35 11.90
CA ILE A 173 -1.52 19.68 12.95
C ILE A 173 -2.56 20.62 13.58
N GLU A 174 -3.79 20.13 13.80
CA GLU A 174 -4.72 20.82 14.70
C GLU A 174 -4.28 20.62 16.16
N ASP A 175 -3.43 21.52 16.67
CA ASP A 175 -2.99 21.50 18.07
C ASP A 175 -3.04 22.86 18.78
N LEU A 176 -3.72 23.83 18.17
CA LEU A 176 -3.89 25.18 18.70
C LEU A 176 -2.57 25.94 18.78
N PHE A 177 -1.75 25.86 17.74
CA PHE A 177 -0.49 26.57 17.58
C PHE A 177 0.55 26.14 18.63
N ASN A 178 0.58 24.85 18.96
CA ASN A 178 1.44 24.31 19.99
C ASN A 178 2.82 23.95 19.43
N THR A 179 3.71 24.93 19.45
CA THR A 179 5.11 24.79 19.00
C THR A 179 5.95 23.77 19.80
N ASN A 180 5.42 23.16 20.86
CA ASN A 180 6.15 22.11 21.60
C ASN A 180 6.16 20.76 20.86
N ASN A 181 5.30 20.58 19.86
CA ASN A 181 5.21 19.35 19.06
C ASN A 181 6.26 19.29 17.94
N GLY A 182 7.26 20.18 17.96
CA GLY A 182 8.28 20.31 16.92
C GLY A 182 7.86 21.28 15.82
N ALA A 183 8.82 21.65 14.96
CA ALA A 183 8.56 22.58 13.86
C ALA A 183 7.68 21.92 12.78
N GLU A 184 6.73 22.68 12.26
CA GLU A 184 5.81 22.27 11.19
C GLU A 184 6.10 23.10 9.95
N THR A 185 6.78 22.49 8.97
CA THR A 185 7.23 23.20 7.78
C THR A 185 6.14 23.26 6.72
N ALA A 186 5.93 24.44 6.15
CA ALA A 186 5.16 24.59 4.91
C ALA A 186 6.06 24.33 3.70
N ASN A 187 5.48 23.82 2.61
CA ASN A 187 6.18 23.41 1.39
C ASN A 187 5.69 24.23 0.17
N PRO A 188 5.96 25.55 0.12
CA PRO A 188 5.50 26.40 -0.97
C PRO A 188 6.08 25.97 -2.33
N SER A 189 5.24 25.97 -3.36
CA SER A 189 5.70 25.67 -4.72
C SER A 189 6.67 26.73 -5.23
N SER A 190 7.53 26.34 -6.17
CA SER A 190 8.46 27.29 -6.81
C SER A 190 7.73 28.43 -7.52
N SER A 191 6.51 28.19 -8.02
CA SER A 191 5.64 29.20 -8.63
C SER A 191 5.26 30.28 -7.63
N ILE A 192 4.85 29.90 -6.41
CA ILE A 192 4.56 30.84 -5.32
C ILE A 192 5.81 31.67 -5.00
N LEU A 193 6.94 31.01 -4.72
CA LEU A 193 8.17 31.68 -4.29
C LEU A 193 8.73 32.65 -5.34
N ASN A 194 8.57 32.33 -6.63
CA ASN A 194 9.04 33.17 -7.74
C ASN A 194 8.07 34.31 -8.10
N THR A 195 6.91 34.40 -7.44
CA THR A 195 5.99 35.51 -7.69
C THR A 195 6.65 36.82 -7.26
N ALA A 196 6.71 37.80 -8.16
CA ALA A 196 7.34 39.11 -7.88
C ALA A 196 6.78 39.80 -6.62
N TRP A 197 5.56 39.46 -6.22
CA TRP A 197 4.96 39.95 -4.98
C TRP A 197 5.62 39.33 -3.73
N ILE A 198 5.83 38.00 -3.67
CA ILE A 198 6.48 37.32 -2.54
C ILE A 198 7.97 37.59 -2.52
N SER A 199 8.64 37.55 -3.68
CA SER A 199 10.08 37.77 -3.77
C SER A 199 10.51 39.19 -3.36
N ASN A 200 9.60 40.17 -3.44
CA ASN A 200 9.83 41.55 -3.04
C ASN A 200 9.06 41.93 -1.76
N TYR A 201 8.37 40.96 -1.14
CA TYR A 201 7.66 41.22 0.11
C TYR A 201 8.69 41.39 1.23
N PRO A 202 8.48 42.34 2.15
CA PRO A 202 9.46 42.63 3.21
C PRO A 202 9.57 41.52 4.27
N TYR A 203 8.67 40.52 4.23
CA TYR A 203 8.48 39.55 5.29
C TYR A 203 8.82 38.12 4.84
N PRO A 204 9.34 37.29 5.76
CA PRO A 204 9.72 35.92 5.44
C PRO A 204 8.49 35.03 5.20
N VAL A 205 8.68 33.99 4.38
CA VAL A 205 7.73 32.86 4.30
C VAL A 205 7.97 31.93 5.49
N THR A 206 6.92 31.61 6.24
CA THR A 206 6.99 30.83 7.48
C THR A 206 6.15 29.55 7.38
N GLY A 207 6.43 28.59 8.27
CA GLY A 207 5.66 27.35 8.40
C GLY A 207 4.36 27.50 9.18
N TYR A 208 3.75 26.37 9.48
CA TYR A 208 2.61 26.28 10.40
C TYR A 208 3.04 26.69 11.81
N ASP A 209 2.06 27.08 12.64
CA ASP A 209 2.21 27.54 14.03
C ASP A 209 3.00 28.82 14.26
N GLU A 210 3.63 29.40 13.24
CA GLU A 210 4.36 30.66 13.40
C GLU A 210 3.38 31.80 13.71
N THR A 211 3.64 32.48 14.83
CA THR A 211 2.77 33.53 15.38
C THR A 211 3.45 34.90 15.41
N SER A 212 4.70 35.03 14.96
CA SER A 212 5.39 36.31 14.86
C SER A 212 4.72 37.24 13.85
N ASN A 213 4.46 38.50 14.19
CA ASN A 213 3.96 39.50 13.23
C ASN A 213 4.85 39.61 11.98
N ASP A 214 4.30 40.22 10.92
CA ASP A 214 5.03 40.56 9.70
C ASP A 214 5.63 39.30 9.02
N ARG A 215 4.77 38.40 8.54
CA ARG A 215 5.13 37.13 7.87
C ARG A 215 4.22 36.82 6.67
N ILE A 216 4.56 35.79 5.91
CA ILE A 216 3.67 35.17 4.94
C ILE A 216 3.65 33.68 5.21
N PHE A 217 2.46 33.09 5.30
CA PHE A 217 2.34 31.64 5.18
C PHE A 217 2.08 31.29 3.72
N ALA A 218 2.79 30.28 3.20
CA ALA A 218 2.57 29.77 1.86
C ALA A 218 2.84 28.27 1.79
N ASP A 219 1.92 27.53 1.17
CA ASP A 219 2.05 26.08 0.98
C ASP A 219 1.48 25.63 -0.36
N SER A 220 1.90 24.44 -0.81
CA SER A 220 1.42 23.78 -2.02
C SER A 220 0.66 22.51 -1.67
N ILE A 221 -0.64 22.50 -1.96
CA ILE A 221 -1.44 21.27 -1.93
C ILE A 221 -1.18 20.52 -3.22
N SER A 222 -0.75 19.28 -3.11
CA SER A 222 -0.31 18.45 -4.24
C SER A 222 -0.74 17.01 -4.08
N ASN A 223 -0.65 16.23 -5.15
CA ASN A 223 -1.06 14.82 -5.19
C ASN A 223 -2.55 14.63 -4.86
N LEU A 224 -3.39 15.58 -5.25
CA LEU A 224 -4.84 15.36 -5.21
C LEU A 224 -5.21 14.30 -6.26
N PRO A 225 -6.21 13.44 -5.98
CA PRO A 225 -6.65 12.44 -6.96
C PRO A 225 -7.15 13.12 -8.23
N SER A 226 -7.09 12.43 -9.38
CA SER A 226 -7.76 12.92 -10.58
C SER A 226 -9.27 12.68 -10.49
N ASN A 227 -10.06 13.29 -11.38
CA ASN A 227 -11.51 13.11 -11.47
C ASN A 227 -12.26 13.35 -10.15
N ILE A 228 -11.86 14.38 -9.41
CA ILE A 228 -12.54 14.88 -8.21
C ILE A 228 -13.94 15.35 -8.60
N THR A 229 -14.95 14.69 -8.05
CA THR A 229 -16.37 15.05 -8.21
C THR A 229 -16.80 16.08 -7.17
N LYS A 230 -16.17 16.05 -5.99
CA LYS A 230 -16.47 16.92 -4.84
C LYS A 230 -15.22 17.15 -4.00
N GLY A 231 -15.04 18.36 -3.47
CA GLY A 231 -13.92 18.66 -2.59
C GLY A 231 -14.30 19.67 -1.51
N MET A 232 -13.67 19.57 -0.35
CA MET A 232 -13.82 20.49 0.78
C MET A 232 -12.44 20.91 1.26
N PHE A 233 -12.25 22.22 1.40
CA PHE A 233 -11.05 22.83 1.97
C PHE A 233 -11.33 23.25 3.41
N TYR A 234 -10.43 22.93 4.33
CA TYR A 234 -10.46 23.35 5.73
C TYR A 234 -9.14 24.02 6.09
N ILE A 235 -9.19 25.10 6.86
CA ILE A 235 -8.00 25.80 7.35
C ILE A 235 -8.23 26.35 8.76
N GLY A 236 -7.26 26.12 9.65
CA GLY A 236 -7.25 26.66 11.01
C GLY A 236 -6.50 27.98 11.04
N PHE A 237 -7.19 29.07 11.40
CA PHE A 237 -6.57 30.39 11.53
C PHE A 237 -6.50 30.86 12.98
N LYS A 238 -5.47 31.66 13.25
CA LYS A 238 -5.41 32.52 14.43
C LYS A 238 -4.94 33.90 14.03
N SER A 239 -5.75 34.88 14.43
CA SER A 239 -5.32 36.27 14.39
C SER A 239 -4.38 36.57 15.56
N ASN A 240 -3.39 37.44 15.38
CA ASN A 240 -2.57 37.98 16.48
C ASN A 240 -3.34 38.99 17.38
N GLY A 241 -4.65 38.81 17.58
CA GLY A 241 -5.55 39.67 18.33
C GLY A 241 -6.93 39.04 18.60
N SER A 242 -7.94 39.87 18.89
CA SER A 242 -9.31 39.40 19.20
C SER A 242 -10.18 39.07 17.97
N SER A 243 -9.67 39.28 16.76
CA SER A 243 -10.36 39.04 15.48
C SER A 243 -9.33 39.00 14.34
N LEU A 244 -9.64 38.28 13.25
CA LEU A 244 -8.86 38.32 11.99
C LEU A 244 -8.53 39.76 11.58
N GLN A 245 -7.28 39.99 11.16
CA GLN A 245 -6.80 41.32 10.84
C GLN A 245 -7.35 41.78 9.49
N ALA A 246 -7.84 43.03 9.43
CA ALA A 246 -8.54 43.57 8.27
C ALA A 246 -7.63 43.93 7.07
N ASN A 247 -6.33 43.95 7.28
CA ASN A 247 -5.31 44.12 6.24
C ASN A 247 -4.85 42.80 5.63
N ASP A 248 -5.11 41.67 6.28
CA ASP A 248 -4.60 40.38 5.84
C ASP A 248 -5.47 39.79 4.74
N THR A 249 -4.84 39.05 3.86
CA THR A 249 -5.47 38.48 2.67
C THR A 249 -5.26 36.97 2.65
N PHE A 250 -6.32 36.23 2.35
CA PHE A 250 -6.25 34.81 2.02
C PHE A 250 -6.35 34.61 0.51
N LYS A 251 -5.46 33.78 -0.03
CA LYS A 251 -5.38 33.45 -1.44
C LYS A 251 -5.25 31.94 -1.62
N ILE A 252 -5.94 31.42 -2.63
CA ILE A 252 -5.89 30.00 -3.02
C ILE A 252 -6.05 29.88 -4.53
N GLY A 253 -5.24 29.04 -5.19
CA GLY A 253 -5.33 28.82 -6.63
C GLY A 253 -3.98 28.54 -7.28
N ASP A 254 -3.83 28.91 -8.55
CA ASP A 254 -2.64 28.64 -9.35
C ASP A 254 -1.81 29.92 -9.53
N TYR A 255 -0.63 29.95 -8.89
CA TYR A 255 0.28 31.08 -8.98
C TYR A 255 1.09 31.10 -10.28
N ALA A 256 1.26 29.97 -10.96
CA ALA A 256 1.93 29.93 -12.26
C ALA A 256 1.10 30.65 -13.34
N ASN A 257 -0.23 30.55 -13.26
CA ASN A 257 -1.15 31.13 -14.25
C ASN A 257 -1.94 32.35 -13.74
N ALA A 258 -1.59 32.88 -12.57
CA ALA A 258 -2.29 33.98 -11.89
C ALA A 258 -3.81 33.76 -11.70
N ASN A 259 -4.27 32.50 -11.71
CA ASN A 259 -5.66 32.12 -11.54
C ASN A 259 -5.94 31.78 -10.07
N LYS A 260 -6.39 32.76 -9.29
CA LYS A 260 -6.54 32.60 -7.84
C LYS A 260 -7.79 33.27 -7.31
N PHE A 261 -8.37 32.65 -6.29
CA PHE A 261 -9.28 33.30 -5.36
C PHE A 261 -8.45 34.23 -4.45
N ASN A 262 -9.04 35.36 -4.10
CA ASN A 262 -8.41 36.36 -3.27
C ASN A 262 -9.50 37.09 -2.47
N THR A 263 -9.38 37.05 -1.15
CA THR A 263 -10.31 37.77 -0.27
C THR A 263 -9.60 38.30 0.97
N ARG A 264 -10.15 39.36 1.55
CA ARG A 264 -9.68 39.87 2.84
C ARG A 264 -10.21 39.01 3.98
N LEU A 265 -9.38 38.80 4.98
CA LEU A 265 -9.72 37.94 6.12
C LEU A 265 -10.83 38.53 7.02
N ASP A 266 -11.01 39.85 7.07
CA ASP A 266 -12.16 40.48 7.75
C ASP A 266 -13.53 40.20 7.09
N SER A 267 -13.52 39.79 5.82
CA SER A 267 -14.72 39.42 5.06
C SER A 267 -14.94 37.91 4.99
N PHE A 268 -14.02 37.13 5.56
CA PHE A 268 -14.00 35.67 5.46
C PHE A 268 -15.25 35.04 6.10
N ASP A 269 -15.62 35.50 7.30
CA ASP A 269 -16.83 35.09 8.03
C ASP A 269 -18.13 35.22 7.22
N SER A 270 -18.17 36.13 6.24
CA SER A 270 -19.38 36.37 5.44
C SER A 270 -19.50 35.47 4.20
N THR A 271 -18.40 34.80 3.83
CA THR A 271 -18.29 34.04 2.57
C THR A 271 -17.88 32.58 2.78
N TRP A 272 -17.36 32.25 3.96
CA TRP A 272 -16.91 30.92 4.36
C TRP A 272 -17.68 30.46 5.58
N THR A 273 -17.86 29.15 5.72
CA THR A 273 -18.42 28.60 6.95
C THR A 273 -17.30 28.49 7.96
N ASN A 274 -17.57 28.84 9.23
CA ASN A 274 -16.59 28.72 10.29
C ASN A 274 -17.15 27.98 11.51
N VAL A 275 -16.27 27.31 12.24
CA VAL A 275 -16.54 26.73 13.56
C VAL A 275 -15.43 27.14 14.51
N GLN A 276 -15.84 27.70 15.64
CA GLN A 276 -14.93 28.13 16.68
C GLN A 276 -14.40 26.93 17.47
N VAL A 277 -13.07 26.86 17.60
CA VAL A 277 -12.37 25.80 18.35
C VAL A 277 -12.13 26.23 19.80
N ASN A 278 -11.75 27.50 20.01
CA ASN A 278 -11.51 28.07 21.34
C ASN A 278 -12.07 29.48 21.47
N ASN A 279 -12.64 29.77 22.65
CA ASN A 279 -13.27 31.05 23.01
C ASN A 279 -12.30 32.02 23.72
N SER A 280 -11.07 31.58 23.96
CA SER A 280 -10.04 32.37 24.66
C SER A 280 -9.21 33.13 23.64
N ASN A 281 -9.01 34.43 23.83
CA ASN A 281 -8.19 35.26 22.93
C ASN A 281 -6.74 34.74 22.85
N PRO A 282 -6.19 34.53 21.65
CA PRO A 282 -6.86 34.68 20.35
C PRO A 282 -7.74 33.47 20.00
N THR A 283 -8.92 33.74 19.45
CA THR A 283 -9.86 32.71 19.02
C THR A 283 -9.24 31.93 17.85
N THR A 284 -9.19 30.60 17.99
CA THR A 284 -8.87 29.71 16.88
C THR A 284 -10.19 29.29 16.26
N ASP A 285 -10.34 29.58 14.97
CA ASP A 285 -11.51 29.21 14.18
C ASP A 285 -11.06 28.35 13.00
N ILE A 286 -11.85 27.32 12.68
CA ILE A 286 -11.68 26.52 11.47
C ILE A 286 -12.65 27.05 10.43
N TYR A 287 -12.11 27.48 9.31
CA TYR A 287 -12.86 27.92 8.15
C TYR A 287 -12.87 26.84 7.10
N TYR A 288 -14.02 26.64 6.45
CA TYR A 288 -14.13 25.65 5.40
C TYR A 288 -15.13 26.04 4.32
N ASN A 289 -14.86 25.54 3.11
CA ASN A 289 -15.73 25.76 1.96
C ASN A 289 -15.55 24.66 0.91
N ASP A 290 -16.64 24.44 0.16
CA ASP A 290 -16.65 23.49 -0.95
C ASP A 290 -15.82 24.06 -2.11
N PHE A 291 -15.03 23.20 -2.74
CA PHE A 291 -14.19 23.56 -3.89
C PHE A 291 -14.99 24.22 -5.02
N SER A 292 -16.25 23.85 -5.19
CA SER A 292 -17.15 24.41 -6.20
C SER A 292 -17.56 25.87 -5.91
N ASN A 293 -17.53 26.28 -4.63
CA ASN A 293 -17.89 27.62 -4.16
C ASN A 293 -16.68 28.57 -4.08
N ILE A 294 -15.46 28.06 -4.18
CA ILE A 294 -14.23 28.86 -4.20
C ILE A 294 -13.98 29.30 -5.65
N HIS A 295 -14.55 30.44 -6.03
CA HIS A 295 -14.44 30.98 -7.38
C HIS A 295 -13.08 31.62 -7.64
N LEU A 296 -12.38 31.13 -8.66
CA LEU A 296 -11.10 31.70 -9.11
C LEU A 296 -11.36 32.75 -10.20
N THR A 297 -10.31 33.42 -10.68
CA THR A 297 -10.41 34.31 -11.85
C THR A 297 -11.04 33.60 -13.06
N THR A 298 -10.69 32.33 -13.24
CA THR A 298 -11.22 31.44 -14.27
C THR A 298 -11.67 30.14 -13.60
N GLY A 299 -12.99 29.90 -13.61
CA GLY A 299 -13.58 28.69 -13.04
C GLY A 299 -13.68 28.70 -11.51
N ASN A 300 -13.57 27.52 -10.91
CA ASN A 300 -13.56 27.33 -9.47
C ASN A 300 -12.42 26.39 -9.07
N LEU A 301 -12.18 26.27 -7.76
CA LEU A 301 -11.11 25.44 -7.23
C LEU A 301 -11.26 23.97 -7.63
N LEU A 302 -12.49 23.45 -7.73
CA LEU A 302 -12.74 22.08 -8.18
C LEU A 302 -12.21 21.83 -9.61
N THR A 303 -12.44 22.80 -10.51
CA THR A 303 -11.94 22.71 -11.90
C THR A 303 -10.42 22.76 -11.93
N LEU A 304 -9.81 23.62 -11.10
CA LEU A 304 -8.36 23.74 -11.02
C LEU A 304 -7.71 22.48 -10.43
N ALA A 305 -8.27 21.95 -9.34
CA ALA A 305 -7.75 20.76 -8.68
C ALA A 305 -7.75 19.56 -9.65
N ASN A 306 -8.78 19.42 -10.48
CA ASN A 306 -8.83 18.39 -11.53
C ASN A 306 -7.85 18.60 -12.69
N SER A 307 -7.45 19.85 -13.00
CA SER A 307 -6.53 20.11 -14.10
C SER A 307 -5.07 20.04 -13.70
N ASN A 308 -4.77 20.35 -12.44
CA ASN A 308 -3.40 20.51 -11.94
C ASN A 308 -3.02 19.50 -10.84
N ASN A 309 -3.95 18.65 -10.40
CA ASN A 309 -3.79 17.72 -9.27
C ASN A 309 -3.29 18.40 -7.98
N GLY A 310 -3.66 19.66 -7.79
CA GLY A 310 -3.15 20.50 -6.71
C GLY A 310 -3.48 21.98 -6.89
N PHE A 311 -3.10 22.77 -5.90
CA PHE A 311 -3.20 24.24 -5.89
C PHE A 311 -2.34 24.83 -4.77
N ASP A 312 -2.06 26.12 -4.86
CA ASP A 312 -1.27 26.87 -3.90
C ASP A 312 -2.18 27.60 -2.89
N VAL A 313 -1.72 27.75 -1.65
CA VAL A 313 -2.39 28.52 -0.58
C VAL A 313 -1.42 29.56 -0.03
N VAL A 314 -1.91 30.80 0.16
CA VAL A 314 -1.13 31.88 0.78
C VAL A 314 -1.99 32.69 1.75
N VAL A 315 -1.43 33.00 2.91
CA VAL A 315 -2.01 33.87 3.94
C VAL A 315 -1.01 34.97 4.27
N GLU A 316 -1.47 36.21 4.26
CA GLU A 316 -0.60 37.38 4.42
C GLU A 316 -0.50 37.91 5.87
N ASP A 317 0.65 38.54 6.14
CA ASP A 317 0.93 39.52 7.19
C ASP A 317 0.92 38.98 8.63
N ASP A 318 -0.20 39.08 9.35
CA ASP A 318 -0.25 38.85 10.80
C ASP A 318 -1.08 37.61 11.19
N THR A 319 -1.59 36.86 10.22
CA THR A 319 -2.43 35.68 10.46
C THR A 319 -1.62 34.38 10.47
N ALA A 320 -1.74 33.62 11.57
CA ALA A 320 -1.11 32.31 11.72
C ALA A 320 -2.01 31.22 11.11
N VAL A 321 -1.38 30.16 10.60
CA VAL A 321 -2.04 28.94 10.14
C VAL A 321 -1.62 27.77 11.03
N ASP A 322 -2.58 27.05 11.58
CA ASP A 322 -2.39 25.84 12.41
C ASP A 322 -2.23 24.62 11.50
N PHE A 323 -3.23 24.43 10.63
CA PHE A 323 -3.27 23.32 9.70
C PHE A 323 -4.10 23.68 8.45
N ILE A 324 -3.93 22.88 7.41
CA ILE A 324 -4.82 22.77 6.25
C ILE A 324 -5.28 21.32 6.14
N THR A 325 -6.54 21.12 5.78
CA THR A 325 -7.06 19.79 5.43
C THR A 325 -7.85 19.88 4.15
N VAL A 326 -7.67 18.87 3.30
CA VAL A 326 -8.41 18.74 2.05
C VAL A 326 -9.08 17.37 2.05
N ALA A 327 -10.41 17.37 1.92
CA ALA A 327 -11.18 16.14 1.73
C ALA A 327 -11.76 16.14 0.32
N THR A 328 -11.59 15.05 -0.42
CA THR A 328 -12.06 14.89 -1.79
C THR A 328 -12.85 13.61 -1.96
N CYS A 329 -13.81 13.64 -2.86
CA CYS A 329 -14.44 12.48 -3.47
C CYS A 329 -13.99 12.46 -4.93
N SER A 330 -13.46 11.34 -5.39
CA SER A 330 -13.11 11.14 -6.79
C SER A 330 -13.79 9.89 -7.32
N GLU A 331 -14.00 9.86 -8.64
CA GLU A 331 -14.26 8.59 -9.31
C GLU A 331 -13.04 7.66 -9.08
N PRO A 332 -13.26 6.34 -8.93
CA PRO A 332 -12.14 5.42 -8.80
C PRO A 332 -11.24 5.49 -10.03
N GLU A 333 -9.92 5.44 -9.84
CA GLU A 333 -8.97 5.38 -10.95
C GLU A 333 -8.73 3.92 -11.35
N PRO A 334 -9.22 3.46 -12.52
CA PRO A 334 -9.17 2.05 -12.90
C PRO A 334 -7.76 1.47 -12.89
N VAL A 335 -6.76 2.24 -13.34
CA VAL A 335 -5.34 1.85 -13.34
C VAL A 335 -4.85 1.55 -11.93
N GLN A 336 -5.16 2.41 -10.95
CA GLN A 336 -4.77 2.19 -9.56
C GLN A 336 -5.48 0.97 -8.95
N GLU A 337 -6.75 0.75 -9.30
CA GLU A 337 -7.49 -0.44 -8.88
C GLU A 337 -6.84 -1.72 -9.42
N ILE A 338 -6.43 -1.72 -10.69
CA ILE A 338 -5.73 -2.85 -11.31
C ILE A 338 -4.37 -3.07 -10.63
N GLU A 339 -3.57 -2.02 -10.43
CA GLU A 339 -2.27 -2.11 -9.76
C GLU A 339 -2.41 -2.64 -8.33
N ALA A 340 -3.42 -2.20 -7.58
CA ALA A 340 -3.71 -2.72 -6.24
C ALA A 340 -4.06 -4.22 -6.24
N VAL A 341 -4.64 -4.75 -7.33
CA VAL A 341 -4.85 -6.20 -7.49
C VAL A 341 -3.52 -6.90 -7.77
N LEU A 342 -2.71 -6.35 -8.67
CA LEU A 342 -1.44 -6.94 -9.11
C LEU A 342 -0.35 -6.91 -8.02
N ASN A 343 -0.35 -5.90 -7.17
CA ASN A 343 0.63 -5.69 -6.10
C ASN A 343 0.40 -6.60 -4.88
N LYS A 344 -0.68 -7.39 -4.84
CA LYS A 344 -0.91 -8.39 -3.78
C LYS A 344 0.05 -9.58 -3.86
N PHE A 345 0.70 -9.79 -5.00
CA PHE A 345 1.69 -10.84 -5.14
C PHE A 345 3.04 -10.37 -4.58
N GLU A 346 3.47 -11.02 -3.51
CA GLU A 346 4.75 -10.73 -2.86
C GLU A 346 5.64 -11.98 -2.81
N CYS A 347 6.94 -11.74 -2.81
CA CYS A 347 7.97 -12.76 -2.59
C CYS A 347 8.67 -12.48 -1.27
N ASN A 348 8.70 -13.47 -0.38
CA ASN A 348 9.56 -13.36 0.80
C ASN A 348 11.03 -13.69 0.44
N GLU A 349 11.96 -13.40 1.35
CA GLU A 349 13.40 -13.62 1.13
C GLU A 349 13.76 -15.08 0.78
N LYS A 350 12.98 -16.07 1.25
CA LYS A 350 13.21 -17.50 0.98
C LYS A 350 12.67 -17.92 -0.40
N GLU A 351 11.64 -17.24 -0.88
CA GLU A 351 11.04 -17.46 -2.20
C GLU A 351 11.90 -16.84 -3.33
N GLY A 352 12.74 -15.85 -3.01
CA GLY A 352 13.65 -15.20 -3.94
C GLY A 352 13.17 -13.82 -4.37
N LYS A 353 13.76 -13.28 -5.44
CA LYS A 353 13.40 -11.94 -5.92
C LYS A 353 12.13 -11.97 -6.76
N LEU A 354 11.29 -10.95 -6.59
CA LEU A 354 10.14 -10.72 -7.47
C LEU A 354 10.63 -10.38 -8.88
N PHE A 355 10.14 -11.12 -9.86
CA PHE A 355 10.35 -10.89 -11.27
C PHE A 355 9.00 -10.81 -11.97
N GLN A 356 8.73 -9.69 -12.64
CA GLN A 356 7.46 -9.43 -13.31
C GLN A 356 7.68 -9.39 -14.82
N VAL A 357 6.84 -10.14 -15.55
CA VAL A 357 6.83 -10.15 -17.01
C VAL A 357 5.45 -9.77 -17.46
N ARG A 358 5.34 -8.68 -18.22
CA ARG A 358 4.06 -8.13 -18.66
C ARG A 358 4.01 -8.09 -20.19
N GLY A 359 2.85 -8.44 -20.73
CA GLY A 359 2.42 -8.09 -22.08
C GLY A 359 1.26 -7.10 -22.00
N GLY A 360 1.20 -6.18 -22.97
CA GLY A 360 0.30 -5.02 -22.90
C GLY A 360 0.72 -4.02 -21.82
N THR A 361 -0.07 -2.96 -21.68
CA THR A 361 0.09 -1.90 -20.70
C THR A 361 -1.10 -1.94 -19.74
N VAL A 362 -0.88 -1.60 -18.47
CA VAL A 362 -2.00 -1.39 -17.54
C VAL A 362 -2.40 0.06 -17.69
N ASP A 363 -3.38 0.34 -18.54
CA ASP A 363 -3.82 1.71 -18.84
C ASP A 363 -5.33 1.84 -19.00
N ALA A 364 -6.07 0.78 -18.63
CA ALA A 364 -7.53 0.77 -18.65
C ALA A 364 -8.12 0.89 -20.06
N PHE A 365 -7.50 0.22 -21.03
CA PHE A 365 -7.83 0.19 -22.45
C PHE A 365 -7.56 1.51 -23.19
N ASP A 366 -6.42 2.15 -22.95
CA ASP A 366 -5.95 3.27 -23.77
C ASP A 366 -5.18 2.77 -25.01
N PRO A 367 -5.83 2.75 -26.20
CA PRO A 367 -5.24 2.18 -27.41
C PRO A 367 -4.01 2.94 -27.92
N SER A 368 -3.64 4.07 -27.31
CA SER A 368 -2.48 4.86 -27.71
C SER A 368 -1.16 4.42 -27.08
N SER A 369 -1.19 3.60 -26.02
CA SER A 369 0.00 3.16 -25.28
C SER A 369 0.55 1.82 -25.74
N ASP A 370 -0.29 1.00 -26.37
CA ASP A 370 -0.02 -0.43 -26.41
C ASP A 370 0.92 -0.90 -27.51
N GLN A 371 1.77 -1.87 -27.14
CA GLN A 371 2.70 -2.51 -28.06
C GLN A 371 2.06 -3.71 -28.76
N VAL A 372 2.55 -3.97 -29.97
CA VAL A 372 2.26 -5.20 -30.71
C VAL A 372 2.63 -6.41 -29.85
N THR A 373 1.70 -7.35 -29.71
CA THR A 373 1.90 -8.65 -29.05
C THR A 373 3.22 -9.31 -29.46
N VAL A 374 4.03 -9.72 -28.48
CA VAL A 374 5.29 -10.41 -28.74
C VAL A 374 5.01 -11.91 -28.85
N VAL A 375 4.91 -12.42 -30.07
CA VAL A 375 4.57 -13.83 -30.31
C VAL A 375 5.77 -14.60 -30.84
N SER A 376 6.16 -15.70 -30.19
CA SER A 376 7.22 -16.56 -30.70
C SER A 376 6.81 -17.15 -32.06
N SER A 377 7.79 -17.30 -32.97
CA SER A 377 7.54 -17.84 -34.33
C SER A 377 6.96 -19.26 -34.30
N ASN A 378 7.33 -20.04 -33.27
CA ASN A 378 6.79 -21.37 -33.03
C ASN A 378 5.31 -21.33 -32.63
N PHE A 379 4.91 -20.34 -31.82
CA PHE A 379 3.53 -20.18 -31.39
C PHE A 379 2.64 -19.67 -32.54
N LEU A 380 3.10 -18.66 -33.28
CA LEU A 380 2.47 -18.17 -34.51
C LEU A 380 2.20 -19.30 -35.52
N GLY A 381 3.18 -20.18 -35.76
CA GLY A 381 3.04 -21.29 -36.70
C GLY A 381 1.96 -22.31 -36.30
N ARG A 382 1.64 -22.43 -35.00
CA ARG A 382 0.62 -23.35 -34.48
C ARG A 382 -0.76 -22.72 -34.36
N ALA A 383 -0.84 -21.40 -34.28
CA ALA A 383 -2.09 -20.64 -34.18
C ALA A 383 -2.74 -20.35 -35.55
N ASN A 384 -2.07 -20.63 -36.67
CA ASN A 384 -2.65 -20.50 -38.01
C ASN A 384 -3.80 -21.52 -38.19
N PRO A 385 -5.08 -21.11 -38.35
CA PRO A 385 -5.51 -19.96 -39.17
C PRO A 385 -6.19 -18.80 -38.43
N TYR A 386 -5.99 -18.66 -37.12
CA TYR A 386 -6.67 -17.65 -36.33
C TYR A 386 -6.29 -16.23 -36.71
N ALA A 387 -7.27 -15.34 -36.69
CA ALA A 387 -7.08 -13.92 -36.92
C ALA A 387 -6.56 -13.26 -35.63
N ILE A 388 -5.32 -12.82 -35.62
CA ILE A 388 -4.65 -12.28 -34.42
C ILE A 388 -4.94 -10.78 -34.28
N THR A 389 -5.03 -10.30 -33.04
CA THR A 389 -5.15 -8.88 -32.71
C THR A 389 -4.18 -8.48 -31.59
N GLU A 390 -4.00 -7.17 -31.43
CA GLU A 390 -3.17 -6.56 -30.39
C GLU A 390 -3.95 -6.40 -29.08
N TYR A 391 -3.26 -6.04 -28.00
CA TYR A 391 -3.90 -5.58 -26.77
C TYR A 391 -4.80 -4.35 -27.06
N ASP A 392 -5.81 -4.14 -26.23
CA ASP A 392 -6.85 -3.10 -26.37
C ASP A 392 -7.74 -3.14 -27.61
N ALA A 393 -7.52 -4.12 -28.49
CA ALA A 393 -8.26 -4.19 -29.71
C ALA A 393 -9.72 -4.57 -29.48
N THR A 394 -10.62 -3.76 -30.06
CA THR A 394 -12.08 -3.94 -29.95
C THR A 394 -12.70 -4.76 -31.08
N SER A 395 -11.88 -5.51 -31.83
CA SER A 395 -12.32 -6.30 -32.97
C SER A 395 -12.82 -7.70 -32.58
N TYR A 396 -14.01 -8.05 -33.07
CA TYR A 396 -14.63 -9.36 -32.91
C TYR A 396 -13.94 -10.49 -33.70
N ASP A 397 -14.16 -11.73 -33.27
CA ASP A 397 -13.63 -12.96 -33.88
C ASP A 397 -12.09 -12.93 -34.03
N ARG A 398 -11.40 -12.36 -33.04
CA ARG A 398 -9.94 -12.27 -32.99
C ARG A 398 -9.37 -12.95 -31.75
N HIS A 399 -8.11 -13.36 -31.88
CA HIS A 399 -7.35 -13.95 -30.80
C HIS A 399 -6.20 -13.04 -30.40
N ILE A 400 -5.93 -12.99 -29.11
CA ILE A 400 -4.69 -12.42 -28.59
C ILE A 400 -3.74 -13.57 -28.32
N LEU A 401 -2.52 -13.45 -28.83
CA LEU A 401 -1.43 -14.39 -28.60
C LEU A 401 -0.29 -13.63 -27.95
N ASP A 402 0.29 -14.18 -26.90
CA ASP A 402 1.46 -13.57 -26.27
C ASP A 402 2.49 -14.60 -25.83
N THR A 403 3.75 -14.18 -25.75
CA THR A 403 4.88 -14.98 -25.27
C THR A 403 5.64 -14.20 -24.22
N LEU A 404 5.41 -14.55 -22.95
CA LEU A 404 6.10 -13.96 -21.80
C LEU A 404 7.44 -14.67 -21.59
N ALA A 405 8.55 -13.93 -21.64
CA ALA A 405 9.89 -14.48 -21.46
C ALA A 405 10.14 -14.89 -20.00
N LEU A 406 10.52 -16.14 -19.76
CA LEU A 406 10.78 -16.64 -18.41
C LEU A 406 12.25 -16.36 -17.99
N PRO A 407 12.48 -15.94 -16.73
CA PRO A 407 13.82 -15.71 -16.21
C PRO A 407 14.59 -17.02 -16.03
N THR A 408 15.92 -16.93 -15.99
CA THR A 408 16.78 -18.04 -15.58
C THR A 408 16.80 -18.15 -14.06
N GLY A 409 16.62 -19.36 -13.53
CA GLY A 409 16.68 -19.62 -12.09
C GLY A 409 15.74 -20.74 -11.67
N THR A 410 15.56 -20.90 -10.37
CA THR A 410 14.50 -21.74 -9.79
C THR A 410 13.32 -20.85 -9.45
N ILE A 411 12.16 -21.13 -10.03
CA ILE A 411 10.93 -20.38 -9.75
C ILE A 411 10.23 -21.06 -8.56
N THR A 412 10.11 -20.39 -7.42
CA THR A 412 9.54 -20.99 -6.20
C THR A 412 8.04 -20.75 -6.07
N LYS A 413 7.56 -19.66 -6.67
CA LYS A 413 6.16 -19.21 -6.63
C LYS A 413 5.85 -18.45 -7.92
N ALA A 414 4.64 -18.61 -8.42
CA ALA A 414 4.22 -17.94 -9.64
C ALA A 414 2.70 -17.67 -9.66
N GLU A 415 2.32 -16.49 -10.11
CA GLU A 415 0.94 -16.08 -10.35
C GLU A 415 0.81 -15.49 -11.76
N PHE A 416 -0.26 -15.87 -12.45
CA PHE A 416 -0.64 -15.26 -13.72
C PHE A 416 -1.89 -14.39 -13.53
N SER A 417 -1.87 -13.22 -14.16
CA SER A 417 -2.93 -12.22 -14.12
C SER A 417 -3.29 -11.77 -15.54
N ILE A 418 -4.58 -11.49 -15.76
CA ILE A 418 -5.09 -10.94 -17.01
C ILE A 418 -6.17 -9.90 -16.73
N GLY A 419 -6.02 -8.72 -17.35
CA GLY A 419 -7.05 -7.67 -17.39
C GLY A 419 -7.83 -7.75 -18.69
N TYR A 420 -9.15 -7.91 -18.62
CA TYR A 420 -9.97 -8.09 -19.81
C TYR A 420 -11.39 -7.55 -19.68
N LYS A 421 -12.00 -7.30 -20.84
CA LYS A 421 -13.36 -6.77 -20.96
C LYS A 421 -14.10 -7.42 -22.12
N ALA A 422 -15.33 -7.84 -21.88
CA ALA A 422 -16.20 -8.36 -22.93
C ALA A 422 -16.51 -7.27 -23.98
N LEU A 423 -16.27 -7.56 -25.26
CA LEU A 423 -16.67 -6.66 -26.34
C LEU A 423 -18.18 -6.68 -26.55
N ASN A 424 -18.80 -7.85 -26.39
CA ASN A 424 -20.25 -8.01 -26.45
C ASN A 424 -20.74 -9.13 -25.52
N SER A 425 -21.44 -8.74 -24.45
CA SER A 425 -22.02 -9.67 -23.45
C SER A 425 -22.84 -10.84 -24.01
N SER A 426 -23.37 -10.76 -25.24
CA SER A 426 -24.14 -11.84 -25.88
C SER A 426 -23.29 -12.90 -26.61
N LEU A 427 -22.03 -12.60 -26.91
CA LEU A 427 -21.12 -13.47 -27.67
C LEU A 427 -20.06 -14.13 -26.80
N VAL A 428 -19.69 -13.50 -25.68
CA VAL A 428 -18.56 -13.92 -24.84
C VAL A 428 -18.72 -15.21 -24.03
N ALA A 429 -19.88 -15.88 -24.10
CA ALA A 429 -20.25 -16.96 -23.17
C ALA A 429 -19.34 -18.21 -23.22
N ASN A 430 -18.32 -18.23 -24.07
CA ASN A 430 -17.31 -19.29 -24.16
C ASN A 430 -15.87 -18.77 -24.35
N ASP A 431 -15.65 -17.46 -24.25
CA ASP A 431 -14.32 -16.87 -24.41
C ASP A 431 -13.38 -17.49 -23.40
N THR A 432 -12.21 -17.91 -23.86
CA THR A 432 -11.34 -18.78 -23.08
C THR A 432 -9.92 -18.26 -23.13
N VAL A 433 -9.28 -18.20 -21.96
CA VAL A 433 -7.83 -18.02 -21.85
C VAL A 433 -7.14 -19.39 -21.71
N TYR A 434 -6.08 -19.56 -22.48
CA TYR A 434 -5.14 -20.68 -22.40
C TYR A 434 -3.79 -20.14 -22.00
N ILE A 435 -3.17 -20.75 -21.01
CA ILE A 435 -1.85 -20.36 -20.52
C ILE A 435 -0.91 -21.55 -20.46
N GLY A 436 0.38 -21.32 -20.72
CA GLY A 436 1.40 -22.35 -20.87
C GLY A 436 1.64 -22.72 -22.33
N LYS A 437 2.56 -23.66 -22.60
CA LYS A 437 2.96 -23.97 -23.98
C LYS A 437 1.83 -24.60 -24.78
N TYR A 438 1.48 -23.95 -25.89
CA TYR A 438 0.48 -24.40 -26.83
C TYR A 438 1.13 -25.37 -27.84
N GLY A 439 0.57 -26.56 -28.06
CA GLY A 439 1.13 -27.52 -29.02
C GLY A 439 0.76 -28.99 -28.79
N SER A 440 1.57 -29.92 -29.30
CA SER A 440 1.35 -31.38 -29.20
C SER A 440 1.49 -31.94 -27.79
N GLU A 441 2.24 -31.25 -26.93
CA GLU A 441 2.36 -31.53 -25.49
C GLU A 441 1.54 -30.50 -24.73
N HIS A 442 0.23 -30.40 -25.00
CA HIS A 442 -0.64 -29.34 -24.48
C HIS A 442 -0.61 -29.32 -22.95
N ALA A 443 0.32 -28.57 -22.36
CA ALA A 443 0.51 -28.47 -20.93
C ALA A 443 -0.22 -27.25 -20.36
N GLY A 444 -1.30 -26.82 -21.03
CA GLY A 444 -1.96 -25.56 -20.77
C GLY A 444 -3.06 -25.64 -19.72
N GLY A 445 -3.19 -24.59 -18.91
CA GLY A 445 -4.40 -24.32 -18.14
C GLY A 445 -5.44 -23.68 -19.08
N ARG A 446 -6.70 -24.11 -18.98
CA ARG A 446 -7.83 -23.54 -19.73
C ARG A 446 -8.80 -22.91 -18.74
N TYR A 447 -9.19 -21.66 -18.97
CA TYR A 447 -10.19 -20.97 -18.16
C TYR A 447 -11.20 -20.23 -19.03
N ILE A 448 -12.49 -20.36 -18.71
CA ILE A 448 -13.57 -19.65 -19.40
C ILE A 448 -13.73 -18.28 -18.75
N LEU A 449 -13.48 -17.22 -19.52
CA LEU A 449 -13.45 -15.84 -19.06
C LEU A 449 -14.83 -15.30 -18.63
N HIS A 450 -15.89 -15.76 -19.30
CA HIS A 450 -17.28 -15.39 -19.01
C HIS A 450 -18.18 -16.63 -18.89
N PRO A 451 -18.08 -17.39 -17.78
CA PRO A 451 -18.83 -18.62 -17.64
C PRO A 451 -20.33 -18.36 -17.56
N SER A 452 -21.11 -19.13 -18.35
CA SER A 452 -22.55 -19.15 -18.19
C SER A 452 -22.95 -19.91 -16.91
N THR A 453 -24.03 -19.49 -16.26
CA THR A 453 -24.61 -20.20 -15.10
C THR A 453 -25.00 -21.66 -15.39
N SER A 454 -24.98 -22.09 -16.66
CA SER A 454 -25.37 -23.41 -17.13
C SER A 454 -24.21 -24.36 -17.50
N THR A 455 -22.95 -23.93 -17.39
CA THR A 455 -21.77 -24.73 -17.77
C THR A 455 -20.80 -24.89 -16.58
N PRO A 456 -20.99 -25.86 -15.68
CA PRO A 456 -20.18 -26.01 -14.46
C PRO A 456 -18.78 -26.62 -14.69
N ASN A 457 -18.28 -26.68 -15.92
CA ASN A 457 -17.09 -27.46 -16.22
C ASN A 457 -15.81 -26.62 -16.37
N ALA A 458 -14.90 -26.90 -15.43
CA ALA A 458 -13.46 -26.67 -15.38
C ALA A 458 -12.98 -25.37 -14.72
N THR A 459 -12.44 -25.51 -13.50
CA THR A 459 -11.46 -24.62 -12.83
C THR A 459 -11.90 -23.30 -12.20
N GLU A 460 -13.19 -22.95 -12.17
CA GLU A 460 -13.67 -21.69 -11.55
C GLU A 460 -13.17 -21.36 -10.13
N PRO A 461 -13.06 -22.29 -9.16
CA PRO A 461 -12.64 -21.91 -7.80
C PRO A 461 -11.16 -21.50 -7.70
N LEU A 462 -10.37 -21.63 -8.77
CA LEU A 462 -8.94 -21.33 -8.75
C LEU A 462 -8.60 -19.90 -9.21
N TRP A 463 -9.48 -19.27 -9.98
CA TRP A 463 -9.24 -17.94 -10.54
C TRP A 463 -9.99 -16.88 -9.73
N LEU A 464 -9.24 -16.03 -9.05
CA LEU A 464 -9.81 -14.91 -8.29
C LEU A 464 -10.20 -13.80 -9.26
N ALA A 465 -11.40 -13.24 -9.10
CA ALA A 465 -11.87 -12.09 -9.88
C ALA A 465 -11.82 -10.83 -9.03
N SER A 466 -11.34 -9.75 -9.62
CA SER A 466 -11.55 -8.39 -9.14
C SER A 466 -12.24 -7.59 -10.24
N SER A 467 -13.39 -6.99 -9.93
CA SER A 467 -14.08 -6.07 -10.83
C SER A 467 -13.49 -4.68 -10.68
N ILE A 468 -13.20 -4.03 -11.82
CA ILE A 468 -12.65 -2.69 -11.91
C ILE A 468 -13.77 -1.71 -12.28
N SER A 469 -13.69 -0.48 -11.79
CA SER A 469 -14.70 0.57 -11.97
C SER A 469 -15.04 0.89 -13.43
N ASN A 470 -14.08 0.75 -14.37
CA ASN A 470 -14.29 0.91 -15.82
C ASN A 470 -15.04 -0.27 -16.49
N GLY A 471 -15.47 -1.27 -15.72
CA GLY A 471 -16.12 -2.49 -16.19
C GLY A 471 -15.15 -3.57 -16.68
N GLU A 472 -13.84 -3.38 -16.52
CA GLU A 472 -12.83 -4.42 -16.69
C GLU A 472 -12.90 -5.45 -15.57
N THR A 473 -12.43 -6.67 -15.86
CA THR A 473 -12.21 -7.71 -14.87
C THR A 473 -10.74 -8.10 -14.87
N VAL A 474 -10.11 -8.05 -13.70
CA VAL A 474 -8.79 -8.65 -13.48
C VAL A 474 -8.98 -10.04 -12.90
N ARG A 475 -8.42 -11.05 -13.57
CA ARG A 475 -8.39 -12.43 -13.08
C ARG A 475 -6.97 -12.81 -12.71
N THR A 476 -6.79 -13.39 -11.53
CA THR A 476 -5.49 -13.90 -11.07
C THR A 476 -5.56 -15.37 -10.71
N VAL A 477 -4.46 -16.11 -10.91
CA VAL A 477 -4.36 -17.53 -10.57
C VAL A 477 -2.95 -17.92 -10.15
N ASN A 478 -2.84 -18.62 -9.03
CA ASN A 478 -1.60 -19.25 -8.61
C ASN A 478 -1.30 -20.46 -9.50
N LEU A 479 -0.14 -20.47 -10.17
CA LEU A 479 0.24 -21.52 -11.11
C LEU A 479 0.49 -22.88 -10.43
N ALA A 480 0.72 -22.92 -9.12
CA ALA A 480 0.78 -24.18 -8.37
C ALA A 480 -0.57 -24.91 -8.34
N ASN A 481 -1.68 -24.18 -8.51
CA ASN A 481 -3.03 -24.73 -8.46
C ASN A 481 -3.50 -25.27 -9.81
N ILE A 482 -2.80 -24.93 -10.90
CA ILE A 482 -3.20 -25.35 -12.25
C ILE A 482 -2.50 -26.66 -12.58
N SER A 483 -3.28 -27.73 -12.76
CA SER A 483 -2.75 -29.00 -13.27
C SER A 483 -2.65 -28.96 -14.79
N THR A 484 -1.50 -29.36 -15.32
CA THR A 484 -1.30 -29.56 -16.76
C THR A 484 -1.86 -30.93 -17.19
N SER A 485 -1.99 -31.17 -18.49
CA SER A 485 -2.48 -32.46 -19.02
C SER A 485 -1.62 -33.67 -18.65
N THR A 486 -0.37 -33.45 -18.25
CA THR A 486 0.56 -34.51 -17.80
C THR A 486 0.41 -34.83 -16.32
N GLY A 487 -0.45 -34.12 -15.59
CA GLY A 487 -0.65 -34.27 -14.13
C GLY A 487 0.34 -33.48 -13.27
N THR A 488 1.34 -32.84 -13.86
CA THR A 488 2.25 -31.90 -13.18
C THR A 488 1.57 -30.54 -13.03
N ASN A 489 1.78 -29.83 -11.92
CA ASN A 489 1.29 -28.44 -11.80
C ASN A 489 2.06 -27.47 -12.71
N MET A 490 1.44 -26.35 -13.06
CA MET A 490 2.01 -25.38 -14.01
C MET A 490 3.30 -24.76 -13.47
N LEU A 491 3.39 -24.49 -12.17
CA LEU A 491 4.62 -24.00 -11.53
C LEU A 491 5.83 -24.94 -11.74
N ASN A 492 5.63 -26.25 -11.62
CA ASN A 492 6.68 -27.23 -11.89
C ASN A 492 6.96 -27.38 -13.39
N TRP A 493 5.95 -27.19 -14.23
CA TRP A 493 6.09 -27.26 -15.68
C TRP A 493 6.93 -26.11 -16.26
N ILE A 494 6.79 -24.88 -15.72
CA ILE A 494 7.57 -23.71 -16.16
C ILE A 494 9.05 -23.77 -15.78
N GLN A 495 9.45 -24.69 -14.89
CA GLN A 495 10.85 -24.86 -14.51
C GLN A 495 11.72 -25.19 -15.72
N GLY A 496 12.76 -24.38 -15.93
CA GLY A 496 13.70 -24.56 -17.05
C GLY A 496 13.09 -24.30 -18.43
N LYS A 497 11.91 -23.69 -18.52
CA LYS A 497 11.36 -23.15 -19.77
C LYS A 497 11.89 -21.73 -19.97
N SER A 498 11.96 -21.31 -21.23
CA SER A 498 12.35 -19.94 -21.61
C SER A 498 11.14 -19.04 -21.89
N GLU A 499 9.96 -19.61 -22.08
CA GLU A 499 8.78 -18.92 -22.58
C GLU A 499 7.51 -19.46 -21.91
N PHE A 500 6.57 -18.56 -21.66
CA PHE A 500 5.21 -18.83 -21.21
C PHE A 500 4.24 -18.25 -22.23
N GLU A 501 3.50 -19.11 -22.91
CA GLU A 501 2.58 -18.71 -23.99
C GLU A 501 1.18 -18.43 -23.42
N VAL A 502 0.53 -17.39 -23.92
CA VAL A 502 -0.86 -17.02 -23.57
C VAL A 502 -1.68 -16.93 -24.85
N ARG A 503 -2.88 -17.50 -24.84
CA ARG A 503 -3.88 -17.33 -25.90
C ARG A 503 -5.20 -16.94 -25.29
N VAL A 504 -5.80 -15.88 -25.77
CA VAL A 504 -7.18 -15.50 -25.47
C VAL A 504 -8.02 -15.72 -26.72
N GLU A 505 -9.12 -16.45 -26.58
CA GLU A 505 -10.07 -16.73 -27.65
C GLU A 505 -11.28 -15.82 -27.58
N ASP A 506 -11.64 -15.31 -28.76
CA ASP A 506 -12.90 -14.68 -29.17
C ASP A 506 -13.34 -13.48 -28.31
N ASP A 507 -13.98 -12.49 -28.96
CA ASP A 507 -14.85 -11.42 -28.45
C ASP A 507 -14.55 -10.74 -27.09
N THR A 508 -13.30 -10.81 -26.66
CA THR A 508 -12.75 -10.25 -25.42
C THR A 508 -11.60 -9.32 -25.77
N SER A 509 -11.70 -8.07 -25.30
CA SER A 509 -10.57 -7.13 -25.26
C SER A 509 -9.68 -7.50 -24.08
N VAL A 510 -8.37 -7.44 -24.25
CA VAL A 510 -7.40 -7.65 -23.16
C VAL A 510 -6.54 -6.40 -23.06
N ASP A 511 -6.44 -5.85 -21.85
CA ASP A 511 -5.61 -4.69 -21.49
C ASP A 511 -4.16 -5.17 -21.30
N PHE A 512 -3.97 -6.15 -20.41
CA PHE A 512 -2.66 -6.72 -20.14
C PHE A 512 -2.73 -8.22 -19.80
N THR A 513 -1.58 -8.87 -19.95
CA THR A 513 -1.27 -10.12 -19.25
C THR A 513 -0.01 -9.95 -18.42
N GLN A 514 0.03 -10.53 -17.23
CA GLN A 514 1.18 -10.42 -16.33
C GLN A 514 1.49 -11.74 -15.66
N LEU A 515 2.78 -12.07 -15.61
CA LEU A 515 3.32 -13.19 -14.87
C LEU A 515 4.23 -12.66 -13.76
N ASN A 516 3.81 -12.88 -12.52
CA ASN A 516 4.58 -12.57 -11.31
C ASN A 516 5.30 -13.83 -10.83
N LEU A 517 6.62 -13.76 -10.64
CA LEU A 517 7.47 -14.90 -10.29
C LEU A 517 8.35 -14.58 -9.10
N CYS A 518 8.54 -15.55 -8.19
CA CYS A 518 9.62 -15.51 -7.20
C CYS A 518 10.77 -16.39 -7.68
N VAL A 519 11.94 -15.79 -7.90
CA VAL A 519 13.08 -16.45 -8.56
C VAL A 519 14.30 -16.46 -7.65
N VAL A 520 14.82 -17.65 -7.42
CA VAL A 520 16.14 -17.87 -6.81
C VAL A 520 17.16 -18.03 -7.94
N GLU A 521 18.09 -17.09 -8.03
CA GLU A 521 19.19 -17.14 -8.99
C GLU A 521 20.07 -18.37 -8.71
N LYS A 522 20.51 -19.06 -9.76
CA LYS A 522 21.49 -20.16 -9.62
C LYS A 522 22.87 -19.51 -9.48
N GLU A 523 23.51 -19.72 -8.34
CA GLU A 523 24.92 -19.38 -8.12
C GLU A 523 25.86 -20.10 -9.09
#